data_AF-R9AVC1-F1
#
_entry.id   AF-R9AVC1-F1
#
_cell.length_a   1.000
_cell.length_b   1.000
_cell.length_c   1.000
_cell.angle_alpha   90.00
_cell.angle_beta   90.00
_cell.angle_gamma   90.00
#
_symmetry.space_group_name_H-M   'P 1'
#
loop_
_entity.id
_entity.type
_entity.pdbx_description
1 polymer ?
#
loop_
_entity_poly.entity_id
_entity_poly.type
_entity_poly.pdbx_seq_one_letter_code
_entity_poly.pdbx_strand_id
1 'polypeptide(L)' 'MFTTNDEGKRVYSLKKITTSGKITKSAHPARFSPDDKFSRHRVTIKKRYGILPTQLPRNRAF' A
#
# COMPACT_ATOMS: atom_id res chain seq x y z
N MET A 1 11.40 -7.56 2.60
CA MET A 1 9.95 -7.82 2.46
C MET A 1 9.27 -7.67 3.82
N PHE A 2 7.95 -7.53 3.89
CA PHE A 2 7.24 -7.44 5.16
C PHE A 2 5.81 -8.01 5.10
N THR A 3 5.27 -8.33 6.27
CA THR A 3 3.83 -8.53 6.52
C THR A 3 3.39 -7.65 7.69
N THR A 4 2.09 -7.40 7.83
CA THR A 4 1.52 -6.67 8.97
C THR A 4 1.05 -7.67 10.02
N ASN A 5 1.46 -7.48 11.28
CA ASN A 5 0.94 -8.28 12.40
C ASN A 5 -0.42 -7.75 12.87
N ASP A 6 -1.02 -8.42 13.87
CA ASP A 6 -2.35 -8.08 14.37
C ASP A 6 -2.37 -6.71 15.10
N GLU A 7 -1.21 -6.24 15.57
CA GLU A 7 -1.02 -4.90 16.15
C GLU A 7 -0.84 -3.79 15.08
N GLY A 8 -0.86 -4.13 13.78
CA GLY A 8 -0.64 -3.16 12.71
C GLY A 8 0.83 -2.82 12.42
N LYS A 9 1.79 -3.43 13.12
CA LYS A 9 3.23 -3.23 12.92
C LYS A 9 3.77 -4.09 11.78
N ARG A 10 4.83 -3.60 11.12
CA ARG A 10 5.51 -4.33 10.04
C ARG A 10 6.52 -5.32 10.62
N VAL A 11 6.38 -6.60 10.26
CA VAL A 11 7.37 -7.65 10.54
C VAL A 11 8.19 -7.90 9.27
N TYR A 12 9.48 -7.60 9.33
CA TYR A 12 10.38 -7.70 8.19
C TYR A 12 10.94 -9.11 7.99
N SER A 13 11.12 -9.50 6.74
CA SER A 13 11.72 -10.77 6.34
C SER A 13 12.36 -10.67 4.96
N LEU A 14 13.30 -11.56 4.67
CA LEU A 14 13.85 -11.76 3.32
C LEU A 14 13.07 -12.82 2.53
N LYS A 15 12.31 -13.69 3.22
CA LYS A 15 11.52 -14.76 2.59
C LYS A 15 10.33 -14.17 1.83
N LYS A 16 9.95 -14.81 0.72
CA LYS A 16 8.78 -14.40 -0.09
C LYS A 16 7.46 -14.84 0.54
N ILE A 17 7.46 -15.96 1.26
CA ILE A 17 6.32 -16.54 1.95
C ILE A 17 6.72 -16.70 3.44
N THR A 18 5.82 -16.33 4.36
CA THR A 18 6.04 -16.54 5.80
C THR A 18 5.85 -18.00 6.19
N THR A 19 6.25 -18.39 7.40
CA THR A 19 6.00 -19.73 7.95
C THR A 19 4.51 -20.07 8.01
N SER A 20 3.66 -19.06 8.19
CA SER A 20 2.20 -19.19 8.16
C SER A 20 1.60 -19.15 6.74
N GLY A 21 2.42 -19.19 5.68
CA GLY A 21 1.96 -19.20 4.29
C GLY A 21 1.55 -17.83 3.71
N LYS A 22 1.70 -16.73 4.45
CA LYS A 22 1.32 -15.38 3.95
C LYS A 22 2.36 -14.86 2.95
N ILE A 23 1.90 -14.31 1.83
CA ILE A 23 2.77 -13.66 0.84
C ILE A 23 3.26 -12.32 1.40
N THR A 24 4.56 -12.12 1.35
CA THR A 24 5.19 -10.88 1.83
C THR A 24 5.14 -9.77 0.77
N LYS A 25 5.15 -8.51 1.19
CA LYS A 25 5.19 -7.32 0.32
C LYS A 25 6.57 -6.67 0.33
N SER A 26 6.91 -5.89 -0.72
CA SER A 26 8.14 -5.08 -0.71
C SER A 26 8.11 -4.10 0.45
N ALA A 27 9.23 -3.97 1.17
CA ALA A 27 9.38 -2.99 2.24
C ALA A 27 9.57 -1.56 1.70
N HIS A 28 10.07 -1.45 0.47
CA HIS A 28 10.31 -0.17 -0.18
C HIS A 28 9.08 0.24 -1.01
N PRO A 29 8.71 1.54 -1.01
CA PRO A 29 7.63 2.05 -1.83
C PRO A 29 7.96 1.98 -3.32
N ALA A 30 6.93 2.14 -4.17
CA ALA A 30 7.14 2.31 -5.61
C ALA A 30 7.97 3.57 -5.89
N ARG A 31 8.85 3.51 -6.89
CA ARG A 31 9.69 4.64 -7.32
C ARG A 31 8.82 5.81 -7.77
N PHE A 32 9.16 7.01 -7.31
CA PHE A 32 8.56 8.25 -7.81
C PHE A 32 9.12 8.61 -9.20
N SER A 33 8.23 8.99 -10.12
CA SER A 33 8.57 9.53 -11.45
C SER A 33 7.80 10.84 -11.63
N PRO A 34 8.45 11.96 -11.98
CA PRO A 34 7.74 13.20 -12.28
C PRO A 34 6.75 13.07 -13.45
N ASP A 35 7.10 12.27 -14.47
CA ASP A 35 6.29 12.10 -15.69
C ASP A 35 5.03 11.25 -15.49
N ASP A 36 5.02 10.33 -14.51
CA ASP A 36 3.90 9.43 -14.14
C ASP A 36 2.76 9.29 -15.18
N LYS A 37 3.05 8.67 -16.32
CA LYS A 37 2.11 8.48 -17.45
C LYS A 37 0.81 7.78 -17.07
N PHE A 38 0.81 7.01 -15.98
CA PHE A 38 -0.35 6.26 -15.48
C PHE A 38 -1.09 6.97 -14.34
N SER A 39 -0.79 8.25 -14.08
CA SER A 39 -1.46 9.08 -13.07
C SER A 39 -3.00 9.03 -13.19
N ARG A 40 -3.55 9.22 -14.40
CA ARG A 40 -4.99 9.13 -14.69
C ARG A 40 -5.57 7.79 -14.25
N HIS A 41 -4.93 6.69 -14.63
CA HIS A 41 -5.37 5.33 -14.30
C HIS A 41 -5.37 5.10 -12.77
N ARG A 42 -4.30 5.52 -12.09
CA ARG A 42 -4.20 5.41 -10.63
C ARG A 42 -5.34 6.18 -9.93
N VAL A 43 -5.61 7.41 -10.37
CA VAL A 43 -6.67 8.25 -9.79
C VAL A 43 -8.06 7.64 -10.05
N THR A 44 -8.34 7.17 -11.27
CA THR A 44 -9.61 6.52 -11.61
C THR A 44 -9.87 5.27 -10.76
N ILE A 45 -8.85 4.43 -10.57
CA ILE A 45 -8.96 3.24 -9.71
C ILE A 45 -9.24 3.65 -8.26
N LYS A 46 -8.49 4.63 -7.72
CA LYS A 46 -8.74 5.13 -6.36
C LYS A 46 -10.15 5.68 -6.19
N LYS A 47 -10.67 6.41 -7.19
CA LYS A 47 -12.03 6.95 -7.20
C LYS A 47 -13.09 5.86 -7.16
N ARG A 48 -12.90 4.80 -7.97
CA ARG A 48 -13.82 3.63 -8.04
C ARG A 48 -13.97 2.93 -6.69
N TYR A 49 -12.88 2.82 -5.93
CA TYR A 49 -12.88 2.16 -4.62
C TYR A 49 -13.13 3.11 -3.45
N GLY A 50 -13.42 4.40 -3.70
CA GLY A 50 -13.71 5.35 -2.62
C GLY A 50 -12.52 5.68 -1.71
N ILE A 51 -11.29 5.45 -2.17
CA ILE A 51 -10.06 5.63 -1.37
C ILE A 51 -9.29 6.90 -1.71
N LEU A 52 -9.90 7.84 -2.45
CA LEU A 52 -9.29 9.17 -2.61
C LEU A 52 -9.32 9.90 -1.27
N PRO A 53 -8.27 10.68 -0.94
CA PRO A 53 -8.26 11.48 0.29
C PRO A 53 -9.47 12.42 0.41
N THR A 54 -9.99 12.93 -0.71
CA THR A 54 -11.19 13.79 -0.76
C THR A 54 -12.50 13.06 -0.50
N GLN A 55 -12.52 11.72 -0.61
CA GLN A 55 -13.69 10.87 -0.34
C GLN A 55 -13.69 10.33 1.10
N LEU A 56 -12.56 10.41 1.80
CA LEU A 56 -12.42 9.93 3.17
C LEU A 56 -12.79 11.03 4.18
N PRO A 57 -13.31 10.68 5.36
CA PRO A 57 -13.57 11.67 6.41
C PRO A 57 -12.27 12.36 6.82
N ARG A 58 -12.36 13.67 7.10
CA ARG A 58 -11.22 14.54 7.48
C ARG A 58 -10.37 13.97 8.61
N ASN A 59 -10.94 13.12 9.47
CA ASN A 59 -10.31 12.64 10.70
C ASN A 59 -9.62 11.26 10.58
N ARG A 60 -9.29 10.78 9.38
CA ARG A 60 -8.29 9.70 9.28
C ARG A 60 -6.91 10.30 9.51
N ALA A 61 -6.51 10.37 10.78
CA ALA A 61 -5.15 10.66 11.19
C ALA A 61 -4.19 9.74 10.43
N PHE A 62 -3.22 10.35 9.77
CA PHE A 62 -2.06 9.65 9.23
C PHE A 62 -1.11 9.25 10.35
#